data_AF-A0A509MHS7-F1
#
_entry.id   AF-A0A509MHS7-F1
#
_cell.length_a   1.000
_cell.length_b   1.000
_cell.length_c   1.000
_cell.angle_alpha   90.00
_cell.angle_beta   90.00
_cell.angle_gamma   90.00
#
_symmetry.space_group_name_H-M   'P 1'
#
loop_
_entity.id
_entity.type
_entity.pdbx_description
1 polymer ?
#
loop_
_entity_poly.entity_id
_entity_poly.type
_entity_poly.pdbx_seq_one_letter_code
_entity_poly.pdbx_strand_id
1 'polypeptide(L)'
;MSTAAVETPDVKAPATPAGSRLFKAVRPDGFDFHSGTVHWLPADGAPIPEGGWLVEHPHPGEVGSWDAAFYLSASSVETDCTGFQWPARLLSVEPVGAMWTPRPDKFPRKRAAHAWRVIEELPAWRLFGPQGRTVLDIIEQTAHLTKRQIAALNRALDAARDTVWDVAWNAAWHAARVAARVAARGAARGAARYAAWDAARGAAWYATWVAARGAALGWLVKDLISVEDFRTLTGPWEQVMGPIEVIA
;
A
#
# COMPACT_ATOMS: atom_id res chain seq x y z
N MET A 1 47.33 -22.59 0.47
CA MET A 1 45.99 -21.97 0.38
C MET A 1 45.43 -21.93 1.79
N SER A 2 45.41 -20.74 2.40
CA SER A 2 45.02 -20.52 3.79
C SER A 2 43.54 -20.15 3.84
N THR A 3 42.72 -20.95 4.52
CA THR A 3 41.29 -20.66 4.75
C THR A 3 41.18 -19.61 5.85
N ALA A 4 40.86 -18.37 5.47
CA ALA A 4 40.52 -17.31 6.41
C ALA A 4 39.18 -17.63 7.07
N ALA A 5 39.15 -17.66 8.41
CA ALA A 5 37.94 -17.72 9.19
C ALA A 5 37.14 -16.42 8.97
N VAL A 6 35.89 -16.55 8.57
CA VAL A 6 34.96 -15.43 8.49
C VAL A 6 34.57 -15.05 9.91
N GLU A 7 35.12 -13.96 10.41
CA GLU A 7 34.68 -13.33 11.66
C GLU A 7 33.21 -12.90 11.52
N THR A 8 32.33 -13.50 12.32
CA THR A 8 30.96 -13.04 12.49
C THR A 8 30.99 -11.69 13.23
N PRO A 9 30.35 -10.63 12.69
CA PRO A 9 30.38 -9.32 13.30
C PRO A 9 29.65 -9.32 14.64
N ASP A 10 30.34 -8.83 15.67
CA ASP A 10 29.88 -8.66 17.04
C ASP A 10 28.84 -7.54 17.12
N VAL A 11 27.62 -7.81 16.64
CA VAL A 11 26.47 -6.95 16.86
C VAL A 11 26.00 -7.19 18.27
N LYS A 12 26.53 -6.41 19.23
CA LYS A 12 26.00 -6.32 20.59
C LYS A 12 24.52 -5.93 20.52
N ALA A 13 23.64 -6.93 20.59
CA ALA A 13 22.24 -6.72 20.89
C ALA A 13 22.13 -6.01 22.25
N PRO A 14 21.17 -5.07 22.42
CA PRO A 14 20.99 -4.39 23.69
C PRO A 14 20.79 -5.42 24.79
N ALA A 15 21.72 -5.45 25.74
CA ALA A 15 21.62 -6.27 26.94
C ALA A 15 20.30 -5.94 27.63
N THR A 16 19.44 -6.95 27.80
CA THR A 16 18.23 -6.81 28.59
C THR A 16 18.64 -6.37 30.01
N PRO A 17 18.16 -5.22 30.52
CA PRO A 17 18.50 -4.77 31.86
C PRO A 17 18.21 -5.87 32.89
N ALA A 18 19.15 -6.10 33.82
CA ALA A 18 18.92 -6.99 34.95
C ALA A 18 17.61 -6.59 35.66
N GLY A 19 16.68 -7.53 35.83
CA GLY A 19 15.34 -7.30 36.37
C GLY A 19 14.23 -7.04 35.34
N SER A 20 14.51 -7.08 34.03
CA SER A 20 13.45 -7.03 33.02
C SER A 20 12.74 -8.39 32.93
N ARG A 21 11.43 -8.41 33.19
CA ARG A 21 10.61 -9.63 33.04
C ARG A 21 10.68 -10.15 31.61
N LEU A 22 10.87 -11.45 31.46
CA LEU A 22 10.77 -12.16 30.19
C LEU A 22 9.49 -12.99 30.19
N PHE A 23 9.02 -13.30 28.99
CA PHE A 23 7.68 -13.83 28.79
C PHE A 23 7.72 -15.09 27.94
N LYS A 24 6.95 -16.09 28.33
CA LYS A 24 6.77 -17.31 27.55
C LYS A 24 5.28 -17.55 27.31
N ALA A 25 4.88 -17.64 26.05
CA ALA A 25 3.60 -18.22 25.68
C ALA A 25 3.74 -19.74 25.60
N VAL A 26 2.75 -20.44 26.17
CA VAL A 26 2.65 -21.91 26.11
C VAL A 26 1.24 -22.30 25.72
N ARG A 27 1.09 -23.54 25.27
CA ARG A 27 -0.21 -24.14 24.94
C ARG A 27 -1.09 -24.25 26.20
N PRO A 28 -2.41 -24.44 26.08
CA PRO A 28 -3.29 -24.60 27.25
C PRO A 28 -2.89 -25.77 28.15
N ASP A 29 -2.35 -26.82 27.54
CA ASP A 29 -1.81 -28.01 28.22
C ASP A 29 -0.45 -27.78 28.91
N GLY A 30 0.12 -26.57 28.85
CA GLY A 30 1.39 -26.22 29.49
C GLY A 30 2.63 -26.57 28.68
N PHE A 31 2.50 -27.21 27.51
CA PHE A 31 3.63 -27.53 26.65
C PHE A 31 4.05 -26.35 25.76
N ASP A 32 5.30 -26.35 25.34
CA ASP A 32 5.82 -25.39 24.39
C ASP A 32 5.17 -25.52 23.00
N PHE A 33 5.13 -24.42 22.25
CA PHE A 33 4.62 -24.42 20.87
C PHE A 33 5.58 -25.06 19.85
N HIS A 34 6.88 -25.11 20.13
CA HIS A 34 7.87 -25.53 19.13
C HIS A 34 7.90 -27.04 18.94
N SER A 35 8.06 -27.79 20.04
CA SER A 35 8.16 -29.24 20.03
C SER A 35 6.88 -29.93 20.55
N GLY A 36 6.12 -29.26 21.43
CA GLY A 36 5.01 -29.87 22.15
C GLY A 36 5.45 -30.91 23.18
N THR A 37 6.73 -30.89 23.58
CA THR A 37 7.32 -31.92 24.45
C THR A 37 7.91 -31.35 25.73
N VAL A 38 8.21 -30.05 25.77
CA VAL A 38 8.76 -29.39 26.96
C VAL A 38 7.60 -28.80 27.76
N HIS A 39 7.41 -29.30 28.97
CA HIS A 39 6.35 -28.84 29.86
C HIS A 39 6.83 -27.67 30.74
N TRP A 40 6.16 -26.52 30.63
CA TRP A 40 6.57 -25.28 31.30
C TRP A 40 5.86 -25.00 32.61
N LEU A 41 4.92 -25.87 33.00
CA LEU A 41 4.14 -25.73 34.22
C LEU A 41 4.24 -27.01 35.06
N PRO A 42 3.73 -27.03 36.30
CA PRO A 42 3.58 -28.27 37.03
C PRO A 42 2.56 -29.21 36.35
N ALA A 43 2.87 -30.51 36.28
CA ALA A 43 2.18 -31.50 35.43
C ALA A 43 0.72 -31.80 35.81
N ASP A 44 0.32 -31.51 37.04
CA ASP A 44 -1.00 -31.73 37.62
C ASP A 44 -1.81 -30.43 37.78
N GLY A 45 -1.32 -29.33 37.23
CA GLY A 45 -1.89 -28.00 37.46
C GLY A 45 -1.63 -27.48 38.87
N ALA A 46 -0.71 -28.08 39.62
CA ALA A 46 -0.24 -27.52 40.88
C ALA A 46 0.23 -26.07 40.69
N PRO A 47 0.09 -25.23 41.73
CA PRO A 47 0.60 -23.88 41.68
C PRO A 47 2.11 -23.89 41.46
N ILE A 48 2.61 -22.83 40.80
CA ILE A 48 4.04 -22.59 40.68
C ILE A 48 4.62 -22.47 42.11
N PRO A 49 5.66 -23.26 42.46
CA PRO A 49 6.20 -23.26 43.82
C PRO A 49 6.89 -21.95 44.17
N GLU A 50 7.03 -21.68 45.48
CA GLU A 50 7.86 -20.59 45.97
C GLU A 50 9.30 -20.77 45.47
N GLY A 51 9.87 -19.74 44.83
CA GLY A 51 11.16 -19.84 44.12
C GLY A 51 11.07 -20.33 42.66
N GLY A 52 9.86 -20.52 42.13
CA GLY A 52 9.59 -20.74 40.71
C GLY A 52 9.82 -22.17 40.21
N TRP A 53 9.19 -22.50 39.08
CA TRP A 53 9.27 -23.81 38.43
C TRP A 53 10.42 -23.86 37.41
N LEU A 54 11.37 -24.77 37.59
CA LEU A 54 12.51 -24.92 36.68
C LEU A 54 12.12 -25.74 35.44
N VAL A 55 12.46 -25.23 34.27
CA VAL A 55 12.26 -25.86 32.97
C VAL A 55 13.61 -25.95 32.27
N GLU A 56 14.04 -27.15 31.93
CA GLU A 56 15.32 -27.40 31.27
C GLU A 56 15.10 -27.97 29.88
N HIS A 57 15.95 -27.57 28.93
CA HIS A 57 15.97 -28.18 27.62
C HIS A 57 16.46 -29.64 27.75
N PRO A 58 15.78 -30.64 27.18
CA PRO A 58 16.15 -32.04 27.37
C PRO A 58 17.49 -32.40 26.71
N HIS A 59 17.84 -31.73 25.61
CA HIS A 59 19.08 -31.97 24.85
C HIS A 59 19.71 -30.64 24.42
N PRO A 60 20.28 -29.86 25.34
CA PRO A 60 20.79 -28.52 25.03
C PRO A 60 22.02 -28.61 24.12
N GLY A 61 22.14 -27.64 23.21
CA GLY A 61 23.30 -27.52 22.32
C GLY A 61 24.37 -26.59 22.86
N GLU A 62 25.14 -25.98 21.97
CA GLU A 62 26.14 -24.97 22.33
C GLU A 62 25.46 -23.64 22.66
N VAL A 63 25.95 -22.97 23.71
CA VAL A 63 25.52 -21.61 24.07
C VAL A 63 25.85 -20.67 22.91
N GLY A 64 24.87 -19.85 22.53
CA GLY A 64 25.00 -18.94 21.37
C GLY A 64 24.49 -19.54 20.06
N SER A 65 24.09 -20.82 20.03
CA SER A 65 23.52 -21.45 18.85
C SER A 65 22.29 -20.71 18.33
N TRP A 66 22.13 -20.70 17.01
CA TRP A 66 20.95 -20.14 16.33
C TRP A 66 19.85 -21.18 16.09
N ASP A 67 20.17 -22.47 16.27
CA ASP A 67 19.26 -23.57 16.02
C ASP A 67 18.28 -23.75 17.18
N ALA A 68 17.00 -23.50 16.91
CA ALA A 68 15.92 -23.54 17.88
C ALA A 68 15.63 -24.95 18.43
N ALA A 69 16.15 -26.00 17.78
CA ALA A 69 16.03 -27.38 18.27
C ALA A 69 16.84 -27.64 19.55
N PHE A 70 17.76 -26.74 19.91
CA PHE A 70 18.75 -26.96 20.97
C PHE A 70 18.71 -25.92 22.09
N TYR A 71 17.71 -25.03 22.11
CA TYR A 71 17.51 -24.06 23.19
C TYR A 71 16.02 -23.83 23.49
N LEU A 72 15.74 -23.33 24.68
CA LEU A 72 14.42 -22.80 25.04
C LEU A 72 14.40 -21.29 24.84
N SER A 73 13.27 -20.77 24.36
CA SER A 73 13.12 -19.34 24.14
C SER A 73 11.96 -18.69 24.86
N ALA A 74 12.22 -17.50 25.37
CA ALA A 74 11.26 -16.52 25.87
C ALA A 74 11.36 -15.21 25.06
N SER A 75 10.49 -14.25 25.36
CA SER A 75 10.45 -12.93 24.74
C SER A 75 10.64 -11.82 25.77
N SER A 76 11.26 -10.72 25.36
CA SER A 76 11.31 -9.48 26.14
C SER A 76 10.01 -8.67 26.11
N VAL A 77 9.02 -9.09 25.31
CA VAL A 77 7.75 -8.38 25.14
C VAL A 77 6.61 -9.41 25.15
N GLU A 78 5.57 -9.17 25.95
CA GLU A 78 4.41 -10.08 26.10
C GLU A 78 3.79 -10.46 24.74
N THR A 79 3.64 -9.50 23.83
CA THR A 79 2.98 -9.67 22.53
C THR A 79 3.85 -10.26 21.41
N ASP A 80 5.11 -10.61 21.70
CA ASP A 80 6.07 -11.13 20.72
C ASP A 80 6.68 -12.45 21.19
N CYS A 81 5.84 -13.33 21.75
CA CYS A 81 6.24 -14.67 22.13
C CYS A 81 6.34 -15.56 20.88
N THR A 82 7.55 -16.03 20.55
CA THR A 82 7.80 -16.82 19.35
C THR A 82 6.94 -18.09 19.30
N GLY A 83 6.23 -18.29 18.19
CA GLY A 83 5.39 -19.47 17.95
C GLY A 83 4.02 -19.44 18.63
N PHE A 84 3.67 -18.34 19.31
CA PHE A 84 2.37 -18.18 19.95
C PHE A 84 1.20 -18.42 18.98
N GLN A 85 0.25 -19.24 19.42
CA GLN A 85 -1.07 -19.44 18.81
C GLN A 85 -2.14 -19.41 19.90
N TRP A 86 -3.32 -18.87 19.61
CA TRP A 86 -4.45 -18.88 20.55
C TRP A 86 -5.28 -20.17 20.40
N PRO A 87 -5.77 -20.80 21.48
CA PRO A 87 -5.64 -20.42 22.90
C PRO A 87 -4.25 -20.69 23.48
N ALA A 88 -3.82 -19.87 24.45
CA ALA A 88 -2.53 -19.98 25.11
C ALA A 88 -2.57 -19.53 26.57
N ARG A 89 -1.50 -19.82 27.30
CA ARG A 89 -1.19 -19.30 28.62
C ARG A 89 0.06 -18.42 28.54
N LEU A 90 0.13 -17.38 29.36
CA LEU A 90 1.27 -16.44 29.40
C LEU A 90 2.01 -16.60 30.72
N LEU A 91 3.31 -16.78 30.65
CA LEU A 91 4.17 -16.99 31.80
C LEU A 91 5.19 -15.86 31.93
N SER A 92 5.44 -15.40 33.15
CA SER A 92 6.62 -14.60 33.48
C SER A 92 7.76 -15.55 33.83
N VAL A 93 8.91 -15.38 33.18
CA VAL A 93 10.05 -16.29 33.29
C VAL A 93 11.37 -15.54 33.46
N GLU A 94 12.33 -16.20 34.08
CA GLU A 94 13.70 -15.74 34.26
C GLU A 94 14.68 -16.77 33.69
N PRO A 95 15.79 -16.35 33.07
CA PRO A 95 16.77 -17.28 32.55
C PRO A 95 17.56 -17.92 33.71
N VAL A 96 17.86 -19.21 33.58
CA VAL A 96 18.79 -19.90 34.49
C VAL A 96 20.05 -20.20 33.70
N GLY A 97 21.13 -19.47 33.99
CA GLY A 97 22.41 -19.57 33.29
C GLY A 97 22.56 -18.56 32.14
N ALA A 98 23.35 -18.94 31.14
CA ALA A 98 23.67 -18.06 30.01
C ALA A 98 22.44 -17.78 29.14
N MET A 99 22.21 -16.51 28.82
CA MET A 99 21.15 -16.04 27.93
C MET A 99 21.75 -15.31 26.73
N TRP A 100 21.21 -15.57 25.54
CA TRP A 100 21.63 -14.89 24.30
C TRP A 100 20.44 -14.54 23.42
N THR A 101 20.69 -13.82 22.33
CA THR A 101 19.68 -13.45 21.33
C THR A 101 19.97 -14.18 20.03
N PRO A 102 19.26 -15.27 19.71
CA PRO A 102 19.44 -15.97 18.44
C PRO A 102 18.83 -15.14 17.31
N ARG A 103 19.59 -14.93 16.22
CA ARG A 103 19.16 -14.15 15.03
C ARG A 103 18.55 -12.79 15.41
N PRO A 104 19.33 -11.86 16.00
CA PRO A 104 18.81 -10.59 16.53
C PRO A 104 18.16 -9.70 15.47
N ASP A 105 18.58 -9.83 14.22
CA ASP A 105 18.00 -9.18 13.04
C ASP A 105 16.57 -9.63 12.75
N LYS A 106 16.30 -10.94 12.93
CA LYS A 106 14.99 -11.54 12.65
C LYS A 106 14.08 -11.60 13.87
N PHE A 107 14.66 -11.78 15.06
CA PHE A 107 13.95 -12.00 16.32
C PHE A 107 14.50 -11.11 17.44
N PRO A 108 14.38 -9.77 17.32
CA PRO A 108 15.03 -8.83 18.24
C PRO A 108 14.56 -8.95 19.70
N ARG A 109 13.33 -9.45 19.91
CA ARG A 109 12.74 -9.64 21.24
C ARG A 109 12.96 -11.04 21.80
N LYS A 110 13.45 -11.99 21.00
CA LYS A 110 13.68 -13.36 21.43
C LYS A 110 14.90 -13.44 22.32
N ARG A 111 14.80 -14.24 23.38
CA ARG A 111 15.89 -14.59 24.28
C ARG A 111 15.95 -16.11 24.37
N ALA A 112 17.14 -16.67 24.20
CA ALA A 112 17.39 -18.09 24.32
C ALA A 112 18.21 -18.37 25.58
N ALA A 113 17.91 -19.48 26.23
CA ALA A 113 18.68 -20.07 27.31
C ALA A 113 18.41 -21.58 27.32
N HIS A 114 19.28 -22.35 27.96
CA HIS A 114 19.04 -23.80 28.13
C HIS A 114 18.07 -24.12 29.26
N ALA A 115 17.92 -23.22 30.23
CA ALA A 115 16.98 -23.39 31.32
C ALA A 115 16.29 -22.06 31.67
N TRP A 116 15.04 -22.18 32.11
CA TRP A 116 14.19 -21.06 32.50
C TRP A 116 13.49 -21.39 33.81
N ARG A 117 13.27 -20.36 34.61
CA ARG A 117 12.48 -20.44 35.84
C ARG A 117 11.17 -19.70 35.62
N VAL A 118 10.06 -20.40 35.73
CA VAL A 118 8.72 -19.80 35.67
C VAL A 118 8.37 -19.24 37.03
N ILE A 119 8.06 -17.94 37.07
CA ILE A 119 7.82 -17.19 38.30
C ILE A 119 6.33 -17.11 38.61
N GLU A 120 5.53 -16.78 37.62
CA GLU A 120 4.08 -16.64 37.75
C GLU A 120 3.41 -16.84 36.39
N GLU A 121 2.14 -17.23 36.43
CA GLU A 121 1.25 -17.15 35.29
C GLU A 121 0.56 -15.79 35.26
N LEU A 122 0.59 -15.14 34.09
CA LEU A 122 -0.03 -13.85 33.85
C LEU A 122 -1.36 -14.04 33.10
N PRO A 123 -2.28 -13.06 33.17
CA PRO A 123 -3.50 -13.12 32.38
C PRO A 123 -3.22 -13.24 30.88
N ALA A 124 -3.72 -14.30 30.25
CA ALA A 124 -3.41 -14.65 28.85
C ALA A 124 -3.77 -13.56 27.83
N TRP A 125 -4.78 -12.72 28.11
CA TRP A 125 -5.18 -11.61 27.23
C TRP A 125 -4.05 -10.61 26.97
N ARG A 126 -3.03 -10.53 27.85
CA ARG A 126 -1.87 -9.66 27.66
C ARG A 126 -1.04 -10.00 26.42
N LEU A 127 -1.13 -11.24 25.91
CA LEU A 127 -0.54 -11.65 24.63
C LEU A 127 -1.03 -10.81 23.44
N PHE A 128 -2.20 -10.17 23.56
CA PHE A 128 -2.78 -9.28 22.55
C PHE A 128 -2.47 -7.78 22.80
N GLY A 129 -1.73 -7.46 23.87
CA GLY A 129 -1.29 -6.10 24.18
C GLY A 129 -2.34 -5.26 24.91
N PRO A 130 -2.29 -3.91 24.79
CA PRO A 130 -3.11 -3.00 25.60
C PRO A 130 -4.62 -3.22 25.47
N GLN A 131 -5.09 -3.64 24.29
CA GLN A 131 -6.50 -3.92 24.02
C GLN A 131 -6.87 -5.39 24.23
N GLY A 132 -6.01 -6.17 24.87
CA GLY A 132 -6.14 -7.61 24.89
C GLY A 132 -7.40 -8.12 25.58
N ARG A 133 -7.92 -7.41 26.59
CA ARG A 133 -9.22 -7.72 27.20
C ARG A 133 -10.35 -7.64 26.17
N THR A 134 -10.38 -6.58 25.38
CA THR A 134 -11.37 -6.40 24.31
C THR A 134 -11.23 -7.48 23.23
N VAL A 135 -10.01 -7.87 22.86
CA VAL A 135 -9.78 -8.97 21.91
C VAL A 135 -10.30 -10.29 22.48
N LEU A 136 -10.06 -10.57 23.77
CA LEU A 136 -10.57 -11.76 24.43
C LEU A 136 -12.11 -11.76 24.47
N ASP A 137 -12.74 -10.64 24.82
CA ASP A 137 -14.20 -10.52 24.82
C ASP A 137 -14.80 -10.82 23.44
N ILE A 138 -14.15 -10.35 22.36
CA ILE A 138 -14.59 -10.63 20.98
C ILE A 138 -14.43 -12.11 20.65
N ILE A 139 -13.30 -12.74 21.02
CA ILE A 139 -13.06 -14.17 20.80
C ILE A 139 -14.12 -15.00 21.54
N GLU A 140 -14.39 -14.68 22.81
CA GLU A 140 -15.40 -15.36 23.62
C GLU A 140 -16.80 -15.18 23.06
N GLN A 141 -17.19 -13.97 22.67
CA GLN A 141 -18.47 -13.73 21.99
C GLN A 141 -18.57 -14.51 20.68
N THR A 142 -17.48 -14.60 19.91
CA THR A 142 -17.44 -15.32 18.63
C THR A 142 -17.67 -16.83 18.83
N ALA A 143 -17.12 -17.41 19.90
CA ALA A 143 -17.32 -18.81 20.25
C ALA A 143 -18.79 -19.16 20.58
N HIS A 144 -19.61 -18.16 20.91
CA HIS A 144 -21.00 -18.31 21.34
C HIS A 144 -22.03 -17.67 20.40
N LEU A 145 -21.66 -17.40 19.15
CA LEU A 145 -22.57 -16.79 18.19
C LEU A 145 -23.76 -17.70 17.86
N THR A 146 -24.96 -17.15 17.97
CA THR A 146 -26.19 -17.81 17.49
C THR A 146 -26.30 -17.73 15.97
N LYS A 147 -27.03 -18.67 15.35
CA LYS A 147 -27.35 -18.63 13.91
C LYS A 147 -27.94 -17.27 13.48
N ARG A 148 -28.77 -16.66 14.32
CA ARG A 148 -29.38 -15.35 14.07
C ARG A 148 -28.32 -14.23 14.06
N GLN A 149 -27.38 -14.23 15.00
CA GLN A 149 -26.29 -13.25 15.02
C GLN A 149 -25.36 -13.41 13.82
N ILE A 150 -25.03 -14.65 13.42
CA ILE A 150 -24.25 -14.92 12.21
C ILE A 150 -24.96 -14.37 10.96
N ALA A 151 -26.26 -14.63 10.81
CA ALA A 151 -27.04 -14.11 9.69
C ALA A 151 -27.13 -12.57 9.71
N ALA A 152 -27.19 -11.95 10.89
CA ALA A 152 -27.16 -10.50 11.02
C ALA A 152 -25.79 -9.91 10.65
N LEU A 153 -24.69 -10.54 11.09
CA LEU A 153 -23.32 -10.15 10.74
C LEU A 153 -23.09 -10.23 9.23
N ASN A 154 -23.51 -11.31 8.57
CA ASN A 154 -23.40 -11.45 7.11
C ASN A 154 -24.14 -10.32 6.38
N ARG A 155 -25.40 -10.04 6.76
CA ARG A 155 -26.17 -8.93 6.16
C ARG A 155 -25.51 -7.57 6.36
N ALA A 156 -24.94 -7.32 7.54
CA ALA A 156 -24.22 -6.08 7.81
C ALA A 156 -22.95 -5.97 6.95
N LEU A 157 -22.24 -7.09 6.76
CA LEU A 157 -21.04 -7.15 5.93
C LEU A 157 -21.36 -6.92 4.45
N ASP A 158 -22.45 -7.51 3.95
CA ASP A 158 -22.93 -7.32 2.59
C ASP A 158 -23.37 -5.87 2.36
N ALA A 159 -24.15 -5.29 3.28
CA ALA A 159 -24.54 -3.88 3.19
C ALA A 159 -23.32 -2.92 3.17
N ALA A 160 -22.29 -3.21 3.96
CA ALA A 160 -21.06 -2.43 3.94
C ALA A 160 -20.31 -2.55 2.60
N ARG A 161 -20.27 -3.75 2.01
CA ARG A 161 -19.68 -3.99 0.69
C ARG A 161 -20.45 -3.29 -0.42
N ASP A 162 -21.77 -3.38 -0.40
CA ASP A 162 -22.65 -2.71 -1.36
C ASP A 162 -22.43 -1.20 -1.31
N THR A 163 -22.31 -0.63 -0.11
CA THR A 163 -22.01 0.80 0.07
C THR A 163 -20.69 1.20 -0.60
N VAL A 164 -19.63 0.39 -0.43
CA VAL A 164 -18.33 0.66 -1.05
C VAL A 164 -18.41 0.55 -2.58
N TRP A 165 -19.11 -0.47 -3.08
CA TRP A 165 -19.33 -0.66 -4.51
C TRP A 165 -20.13 0.49 -5.12
N ASP A 166 -21.21 0.93 -4.47
CA ASP A 166 -22.02 2.06 -4.91
C ASP A 166 -21.22 3.36 -4.96
N VAL A 167 -20.39 3.62 -3.94
CA VAL A 167 -19.51 4.81 -3.93
C VAL A 167 -18.51 4.76 -5.08
N ALA A 168 -17.82 3.62 -5.26
CA ALA A 168 -16.85 3.45 -6.32
C ALA A 168 -17.48 3.53 -7.72
N TRP A 169 -18.64 2.89 -7.91
CA TRP A 169 -19.39 2.89 -9.15
C TRP A 169 -19.88 4.31 -9.50
N ASN A 170 -20.47 5.02 -8.54
CA ASN A 170 -20.93 6.39 -8.75
C ASN A 170 -19.77 7.34 -9.12
N ALA A 171 -18.62 7.21 -8.46
CA ALA A 171 -17.42 7.99 -8.78
C ALA A 171 -16.93 7.70 -10.21
N ALA A 172 -16.82 6.41 -10.58
CA ALA A 172 -16.40 6.00 -11.92
C ALA A 172 -17.38 6.47 -13.00
N TRP A 173 -18.69 6.30 -12.78
CA TRP A 173 -19.74 6.75 -13.68
C TRP A 173 -19.73 8.27 -13.87
N HIS A 174 -19.56 9.03 -12.77
CA HIS A 174 -19.45 10.48 -12.84
C HIS A 174 -18.23 10.92 -13.65
N ALA A 175 -17.06 10.34 -13.37
CA ALA A 175 -15.82 10.63 -14.09
C ALA A 175 -15.96 10.34 -15.60
N ALA A 176 -16.52 9.18 -15.96
CA ALA A 176 -16.77 8.80 -17.36
C ALA A 176 -17.70 9.81 -18.06
N ARG A 177 -18.80 10.23 -17.41
CA ARG A 177 -19.72 11.23 -17.99
C ARG A 177 -19.08 12.60 -18.17
N VAL A 178 -18.24 13.04 -17.23
CA VAL A 178 -17.51 14.30 -17.34
C VAL A 178 -16.53 14.24 -18.51
N ALA A 179 -15.72 13.17 -18.60
CA ALA A 179 -14.78 12.96 -19.69
C ALA A 179 -15.46 12.96 -21.06
N ALA A 180 -16.57 12.24 -21.20
CA ALA A 180 -17.35 12.20 -22.45
C ALA A 180 -17.89 13.59 -22.85
N ARG A 181 -18.40 14.38 -21.89
CA ARG A 181 -18.87 15.75 -22.15
C ARG A 181 -17.75 16.70 -22.56
N VAL A 182 -16.59 16.58 -21.93
CA VAL A 182 -15.40 17.40 -22.26
C VAL A 182 -14.93 17.07 -23.67
N ALA A 183 -14.81 15.78 -24.01
CA ALA A 183 -14.42 15.33 -25.35
C ALA A 183 -15.40 15.82 -26.42
N ALA A 184 -16.71 15.65 -26.21
CA ALA A 184 -17.74 16.11 -27.14
C ALA A 184 -17.70 17.64 -27.37
N ARG A 185 -17.54 18.42 -26.28
CA ARG A 185 -17.38 19.88 -26.39
C ARG A 185 -16.09 20.27 -27.11
N GLY A 186 -15.00 19.55 -26.86
CA GLY A 186 -13.72 19.73 -27.54
C GLY A 186 -13.86 19.51 -29.05
N ALA A 187 -14.46 18.39 -29.45
CA ALA A 187 -14.71 18.05 -30.86
C ALA A 187 -15.61 19.09 -31.55
N ALA A 188 -16.72 19.48 -30.92
CA ALA A 188 -17.64 20.48 -31.46
C ALA A 188 -16.96 21.84 -31.66
N ARG A 189 -16.17 22.30 -30.68
CA ARG A 189 -15.39 23.55 -30.80
C ARG A 189 -14.31 23.45 -31.87
N GLY A 190 -13.64 22.31 -31.98
CA GLY A 190 -12.65 22.05 -33.03
C GLY A 190 -13.26 22.15 -34.42
N ALA A 191 -14.37 21.45 -34.65
CA ALA A 191 -15.10 21.49 -35.92
C ALA A 191 -15.58 22.91 -36.27
N ALA A 192 -16.16 23.62 -35.30
CA ALA A 192 -16.62 25.00 -35.51
C ALA A 192 -15.48 25.96 -35.87
N ARG A 193 -14.32 25.86 -35.19
CA ARG A 193 -13.14 26.67 -35.51
C ARG A 193 -12.57 26.35 -36.88
N TYR A 194 -12.51 25.07 -37.23
CA TYR A 194 -12.02 24.63 -38.55
C TYR A 194 -12.91 25.16 -39.67
N ALA A 195 -14.24 24.99 -39.55
CA ALA A 195 -15.20 25.51 -40.51
C ALA A 195 -15.13 27.04 -40.65
N ALA A 196 -15.00 27.76 -39.54
CA ALA A 196 -14.86 29.22 -39.57
C ALA A 196 -13.57 29.66 -40.26
N TRP A 197 -12.44 28.98 -40.01
CA TRP A 197 -11.16 29.31 -40.62
C TRP A 197 -11.12 28.98 -42.12
N ASP A 198 -11.68 27.84 -42.50
CA ASP A 198 -11.81 27.42 -43.90
C ASP A 198 -12.69 28.41 -44.70
N ALA A 199 -13.84 28.80 -44.13
CA ALA A 199 -14.71 29.81 -44.73
C ALA A 199 -14.01 31.17 -44.89
N ALA A 200 -13.29 31.63 -43.87
CA ALA A 200 -12.54 32.89 -43.93
C ALA A 200 -11.41 32.85 -44.98
N ARG A 201 -10.65 31.74 -45.04
CA ARG A 201 -9.59 31.53 -46.03
C ARG A 201 -10.14 31.43 -47.45
N GLY A 202 -11.25 30.73 -47.65
CA GLY A 202 -11.93 30.62 -48.93
C GLY A 202 -12.41 31.99 -49.43
N ALA A 203 -13.05 32.78 -48.55
CA ALA A 203 -13.48 34.14 -48.88
C ALA A 203 -12.30 35.05 -49.25
N ALA A 204 -11.20 35.00 -48.49
CA ALA A 204 -9.99 35.76 -48.78
C ALA A 204 -9.37 35.36 -50.13
N TRP A 205 -9.24 34.05 -50.40
CA TRP A 205 -8.69 33.54 -51.66
C TRP A 205 -9.54 33.94 -52.87
N TYR A 206 -10.86 33.82 -52.75
CA TYR A 206 -11.80 34.23 -53.80
C TYR A 206 -11.67 35.73 -54.09
N ALA A 207 -11.66 36.58 -53.06
CA ALA A 207 -11.49 38.03 -53.22
C ALA A 207 -10.16 38.36 -53.93
N THR A 208 -9.05 37.74 -53.51
CA THR A 208 -7.74 37.93 -54.16
C THR A 208 -7.77 37.48 -55.62
N TRP A 209 -8.35 36.31 -55.92
CA TRP A 209 -8.40 35.78 -57.29
C TRP A 209 -9.27 36.65 -58.20
N VAL A 210 -10.43 37.11 -57.72
CA VAL A 210 -11.31 38.03 -58.47
C VAL A 210 -10.59 39.35 -58.75
N ALA A 211 -9.90 39.93 -57.76
CA ALA A 211 -9.14 41.16 -57.96
C ALA A 211 -8.00 40.97 -58.97
N ALA A 212 -7.23 39.88 -58.86
CA ALA A 212 -6.15 39.56 -59.78
C ALA A 212 -6.64 39.35 -61.22
N ARG A 213 -7.72 38.56 -61.39
CA ARG A 213 -8.33 38.30 -62.69
C ARG A 213 -8.94 39.57 -63.28
N GLY A 214 -9.63 40.37 -62.46
CA GLY A 214 -10.17 41.66 -62.86
C GLY A 214 -9.08 42.55 -63.42
N ALA A 215 -7.97 42.71 -62.69
CA ALA A 215 -6.83 43.49 -63.14
C ALA A 215 -6.23 42.96 -64.46
N ALA A 216 -5.98 41.66 -64.55
CA ALA A 216 -5.43 41.04 -65.77
C ALA A 216 -6.34 41.21 -66.99
N LEU A 217 -7.65 41.02 -66.83
CA LEU A 217 -8.62 41.24 -67.91
C LEU A 217 -8.73 42.71 -68.30
N GLY A 218 -8.80 43.61 -67.32
CA GLY A 218 -8.82 45.05 -67.57
C GLY A 218 -7.64 45.50 -68.41
N TRP A 219 -6.44 45.03 -68.10
CA TRP A 219 -5.24 45.29 -68.90
C TRP A 219 -5.28 44.67 -70.30
N LEU A 220 -5.77 43.44 -70.44
CA LEU A 220 -5.87 42.76 -71.75
C LEU A 220 -6.82 43.49 -72.72
N VAL A 221 -7.93 44.04 -72.23
CA VAL A 221 -8.98 44.67 -73.05
C VAL A 221 -9.01 46.19 -72.96
N LYS A 222 -7.96 46.81 -72.38
CA LYS A 222 -7.90 48.24 -72.06
C LYS A 222 -8.30 49.15 -73.22
N ASP A 223 -7.92 48.79 -74.45
CA ASP A 223 -8.18 49.60 -75.65
C ASP A 223 -9.60 49.40 -76.23
N LEU A 224 -10.38 48.47 -75.67
CA LEU A 224 -11.72 48.10 -76.13
C LEU A 224 -12.84 48.56 -75.18
N ILE A 225 -12.49 49.06 -73.99
CA ILE A 225 -13.44 49.40 -72.93
C ILE A 225 -13.31 50.87 -72.50
N SER A 226 -14.31 51.38 -71.78
CA SER A 226 -14.25 52.73 -71.23
C SER A 226 -13.22 52.85 -70.10
N VAL A 227 -12.74 54.07 -69.83
CA VAL A 227 -11.82 54.34 -68.70
C VAL A 227 -12.46 53.99 -67.35
N GLU A 228 -13.78 54.12 -67.23
CA GLU A 228 -14.53 53.78 -66.02
C GLU A 228 -14.59 52.27 -65.81
N ASP A 229 -14.86 51.50 -66.87
CA ASP A 229 -14.85 50.03 -66.82
C ASP A 229 -13.44 49.50 -66.53
N PHE A 230 -12.41 50.10 -67.14
CA PHE A 230 -11.01 49.76 -66.88
C PHE A 230 -10.65 49.97 -65.39
N ARG A 231 -10.95 51.15 -64.84
CA ARG A 231 -10.70 51.46 -63.41
C ARG A 231 -11.51 50.57 -62.48
N THR A 232 -12.71 50.16 -62.87
CA THR A 232 -13.52 49.23 -62.09
C THR A 232 -12.87 47.85 -62.02
N LEU A 233 -12.26 47.40 -63.12
CA LEU A 233 -11.57 46.11 -63.20
C LEU A 233 -10.19 46.10 -62.51
N THR A 234 -9.40 47.17 -62.62
CA THR A 234 -8.04 47.24 -62.05
C THR A 234 -7.97 47.84 -60.65
N GLY A 235 -8.91 48.71 -60.29
CA GLY A 235 -8.91 49.50 -59.07
C GLY A 235 -8.74 48.68 -57.78
N PRO A 236 -9.48 47.58 -57.57
CA PRO A 236 -9.32 46.75 -56.38
C PRO A 236 -7.91 46.16 -56.21
N TRP A 237 -7.22 45.84 -57.30
CA TRP A 237 -5.84 45.33 -57.27
C TRP A 237 -4.85 46.46 -57.04
N GLU A 238 -4.96 47.56 -57.79
CA GLU A 238 -4.02 48.69 -57.72
C GLU A 238 -4.08 49.42 -56.39
N GLN A 239 -5.24 49.46 -55.73
CA GLN A 239 -5.39 50.03 -54.40
C GLN A 239 -4.54 49.30 -53.34
N VAL A 240 -4.37 47.98 -53.47
CA VAL A 240 -3.66 47.16 -52.48
C VAL A 240 -2.22 46.90 -52.89
N MET A 241 -1.99 46.61 -54.16
CA MET A 241 -0.68 46.21 -54.69
C MET A 241 0.12 47.39 -55.27
N GLY A 242 -0.51 48.56 -55.42
CA GLY A 242 0.06 49.71 -56.11
C GLY A 242 -0.20 49.67 -57.62
N PRO A 243 0.06 50.78 -58.33
CA PRO A 243 -0.11 50.87 -59.78
C PRO A 243 0.84 49.90 -60.51
N ILE A 244 0.36 49.32 -61.61
CA ILE A 244 1.18 48.43 -62.43
C ILE A 244 2.05 49.30 -63.37
N GLU A 245 3.36 49.29 -63.14
CA GLU A 245 4.32 49.97 -64.01
C GLU A 245 4.55 49.15 -65.28
N VAL A 246 4.17 49.72 -66.43
CA VAL A 246 4.44 49.14 -67.74
C VAL A 246 5.78 49.70 -68.24
N ILE A 247 6.82 48.87 -68.27
CA ILE A 247 8.07 49.22 -68.93
C ILE A 247 7.80 49.11 -70.45
N ALA A 248 7.98 50.22 -71.16
CA ALA A 248 7.79 50.35 -72.60
C ALA A 248 8.85 49.58 -73.41
#